data_AF-A0A2K9LUW4-F1
#
_entry.id   AF-A0A2K9LUW4-F1
#
_cell.length_a   1.000
_cell.length_b   1.000
_cell.length_c   1.000
_cell.angle_alpha   90.00
_cell.angle_beta   90.00
_cell.angle_gamma   90.00
#
_symmetry.space_group_name_H-M   'P 1'
#
loop_
_entity.id
_entity.type
_entity.pdbx_description
1 polymer ?
#
loop_
_entity_poly.entity_id
_entity_poly.type
_entity_poly.pdbx_seq_one_letter_code
_entity_poly.pdbx_strand_id
1 'polypeptide(L)'
;MDNLEMQRKIESLEKELENFRKKEEYTKTGLQRTKSVYEIARKNAEIIISKSVALAHDFKKDIEDVLTNIERNPLEFTKYLEEFIDKNDHFLNNKDEQVKLFLDEVINNLEK
;
A
#
# COMPACT_ATOMS: atom_id res chain seq x y z
N MET A 1 -33.32 13.77 51.59
CA MET A 1 -32.08 13.15 51.08
C MET A 1 -31.04 13.33 52.15
N ASP A 2 -30.55 12.23 52.70
CA ASP A 2 -29.61 12.25 53.83
C ASP A 2 -28.20 12.59 53.34
N ASN A 3 -27.37 13.25 54.15
CA ASN A 3 -26.04 13.72 53.73
C ASN A 3 -25.15 12.56 53.23
N LEU A 4 -25.32 11.38 53.83
CA LEU A 4 -24.64 10.15 53.44
C LEU A 4 -25.06 9.64 52.03
N GLU A 5 -26.33 9.86 51.67
CA GLU A 5 -26.89 9.45 50.38
C GLU A 5 -26.36 10.34 49.25
N MET A 6 -26.23 11.65 49.50
CA MET A 6 -25.58 12.58 48.59
C MET A 6 -24.10 12.24 48.37
N GLN A 7 -23.37 11.91 49.44
CA GLN A 7 -21.96 11.56 49.33
C GLN A 7 -21.74 10.29 48.50
N ARG A 8 -22.54 9.24 48.72
CA ARG A 8 -22.52 8.03 47.88
C ARG A 8 -22.87 8.31 46.43
N LYS A 9 -23.78 9.25 46.18
CA LYS A 9 -24.15 9.65 44.81
C LYS A 9 -23.01 10.39 44.12
N ILE A 10 -22.30 11.27 44.82
CA ILE A 10 -21.12 11.97 44.31
C ILE A 10 -20.03 10.96 43.93
N GLU A 11 -19.67 10.04 44.83
CA GLU A 11 -18.66 9.00 44.55
C GLU A 11 -19.05 8.11 43.36
N SER A 12 -20.34 7.75 43.26
CA SER A 12 -20.86 7.00 42.12
C SER A 12 -20.70 7.77 40.81
N LEU A 13 -21.02 9.07 40.80
CA LEU A 13 -20.93 9.92 39.61
C LEU A 13 -19.47 10.17 39.21
N GLU A 14 -18.57 10.36 40.17
CA GLU A 14 -17.12 10.48 39.91
C GLU A 14 -16.55 9.22 39.25
N LYS A 15 -16.95 8.04 39.74
CA LYS A 15 -16.57 6.76 39.13
C LYS A 15 -17.13 6.61 37.72
N GLU A 16 -18.37 7.05 37.50
CA GLU A 16 -19.00 7.00 36.18
C GLU A 16 -18.29 7.93 35.19
N LEU A 17 -17.95 9.14 35.63
CA LEU A 17 -17.24 10.15 34.85
C LEU A 17 -15.83 9.68 34.49
N GLU A 18 -15.13 9.02 35.41
CA GLU A 18 -13.83 8.39 35.15
C GLU A 18 -13.95 7.27 34.10
N ASN A 19 -15.01 6.45 34.17
CA ASN A 19 -15.25 5.43 33.15
C ASN A 19 -15.51 6.05 31.76
N PHE A 20 -16.24 7.16 31.70
CA PHE A 20 -16.47 7.87 30.44
C PHE A 20 -15.17 8.45 29.87
N ARG A 21 -14.32 9.06 30.70
CA ARG A 21 -13.01 9.57 30.28
C ARG A 21 -12.12 8.47 29.68
N LYS A 22 -12.04 7.30 30.34
CA LYS A 22 -11.29 6.15 29.82
C LYS A 22 -11.81 5.66 28.47
N LYS A 23 -13.14 5.63 28.29
CA LYS A 23 -13.76 5.26 27.01
C LYS A 23 -13.46 6.28 25.92
N GLU A 24 -13.51 7.56 26.24
CA GLU A 24 -13.19 8.64 25.31
C GLU A 24 -11.73 8.56 24.86
N GLU A 25 -10.80 8.37 25.80
CA GLU A 25 -9.37 8.21 25.50
C GLU A 25 -9.12 6.99 24.61
N TYR A 26 -9.69 5.83 24.96
CA TYR A 26 -9.59 4.63 24.14
C TYR A 26 -10.09 4.86 22.70
N THR A 27 -11.24 5.51 22.56
CA THR A 27 -11.84 5.81 21.26
C THR A 27 -10.97 6.78 20.46
N LYS A 28 -10.44 7.82 21.10
CA LYS A 28 -9.57 8.82 20.46
C LYS A 28 -8.26 8.19 19.98
N THR A 29 -7.62 7.37 20.81
CA THR A 29 -6.41 6.64 20.44
C THR A 29 -6.69 5.62 19.33
N GLY A 30 -7.79 4.90 19.41
CA GLY A 30 -8.24 3.97 18.37
C GLY A 30 -8.43 4.68 17.02
N LEU A 31 -9.16 5.81 17.03
CA LEU A 31 -9.40 6.63 15.84
C LEU A 31 -8.08 7.13 15.22
N GLN A 32 -7.15 7.61 16.06
CA GLN A 32 -5.86 8.11 15.60
C GLN A 32 -5.01 6.99 14.96
N ARG A 33 -5.00 5.79 15.55
CA ARG A 33 -4.32 4.62 14.98
C ARG A 33 -4.92 4.23 13.63
N THR A 34 -6.24 4.12 13.54
CA THR A 34 -6.92 3.78 12.28
C THR A 34 -6.63 4.80 11.19
N LYS A 35 -6.66 6.10 11.53
CA LYS A 35 -6.29 7.16 10.57
C LYS A 35 -4.85 7.02 10.08
N SER A 36 -3.91 6.69 10.96
CA SER A 36 -2.51 6.46 10.58
C SER A 36 -2.36 5.25 9.66
N VAL A 37 -3.04 4.14 9.94
CA VAL A 37 -2.99 2.93 9.09
C VAL A 37 -3.55 3.24 7.71
N TYR A 38 -4.69 3.94 7.64
CA TYR A 38 -5.28 4.34 6.37
C TYR A 38 -4.35 5.26 5.55
N GLU A 39 -3.71 6.23 6.19
CA GLU A 39 -2.72 7.11 5.54
C GLU A 39 -1.52 6.33 4.99
N ILE A 40 -1.00 5.36 5.74
CA ILE A 40 0.10 4.50 5.27
C ILE A 40 -0.36 3.66 4.08
N ALA A 41 -1.52 3.01 4.17
CA ALA A 41 -2.08 2.21 3.09
C ALA A 41 -2.31 3.04 1.82
N ARG A 42 -2.84 4.26 1.98
CA ARG A 42 -3.03 5.22 0.88
C ARG A 42 -1.70 5.57 0.20
N LYS A 43 -0.69 5.96 0.96
CA LYS A 43 0.64 6.30 0.40
C LYS A 43 1.27 5.12 -0.32
N ASN A 44 1.15 3.90 0.23
CA ASN A 44 1.64 2.70 -0.42
C ASN A 44 0.92 2.45 -1.75
N ALA A 45 -0.41 2.61 -1.79
CA ALA A 45 -1.17 2.50 -3.02
C ALA A 45 -0.75 3.56 -4.05
N GLU A 46 -0.57 4.82 -3.64
CA GLU A 46 -0.08 5.90 -4.51
C GLU A 46 1.30 5.57 -5.10
N ILE A 47 2.23 5.03 -4.30
CA ILE A 47 3.55 4.60 -4.77
C ILE A 47 3.43 3.46 -5.79
N ILE A 48 2.62 2.44 -5.51
CA ILE A 48 2.41 1.31 -6.43
C ILE A 48 1.84 1.80 -7.75
N ILE A 49 0.78 2.62 -7.71
CA ILE A 49 0.16 3.18 -8.91
C ILE A 49 1.17 4.01 -9.71
N SER A 50 1.91 4.90 -9.04
CA SER A 50 2.91 5.74 -9.70
C SER A 50 4.00 4.91 -10.39
N LYS A 51 4.52 3.87 -9.72
CA LYS A 51 5.51 2.96 -10.30
C LYS A 51 4.94 2.19 -11.50
N SER A 52 3.72 1.70 -11.41
CA SER A 52 3.06 0.99 -12.52
C SER A 52 2.86 1.90 -13.74
N VAL A 53 2.46 3.16 -13.53
CA VAL A 53 2.30 4.14 -14.61
C VAL A 53 3.65 4.49 -15.24
N ALA A 54 4.69 4.69 -14.43
CA ALA A 54 6.04 4.97 -14.93
C ALA A 54 6.56 3.81 -15.79
N LEU A 55 6.42 2.57 -15.30
CA LEU A 55 6.79 1.37 -16.05
C LEU A 55 6.05 1.27 -17.39
N ALA A 56 4.73 1.51 -17.40
CA ALA A 56 3.96 1.47 -18.64
C ALA A 56 4.42 2.53 -19.64
N HIS A 57 4.80 3.72 -19.17
CA HIS A 57 5.30 4.79 -20.02
C HIS A 57 6.69 4.45 -20.58
N ASP A 58 7.60 3.94 -19.76
CA ASP A 58 8.95 3.54 -20.18
C ASP A 58 8.89 2.39 -21.20
N PHE A 59 8.04 1.39 -20.96
CA PHE A 59 7.84 0.28 -21.89
C PHE A 59 7.24 0.73 -23.22
N LYS A 60 6.25 1.63 -23.18
CA LYS A 60 5.69 2.25 -24.39
C LYS A 60 6.78 2.97 -25.20
N LYS A 61 7.62 3.76 -24.52
CA LYS A 61 8.70 4.50 -25.17
C LYS A 61 9.71 3.54 -25.83
N ASP A 62 10.07 2.46 -25.16
CA ASP A 62 10.97 1.45 -25.71
C ASP A 62 10.40 0.81 -26.99
N ILE A 63 9.09 0.55 -27.03
CA ILE A 63 8.41 0.09 -28.25
C ILE A 63 8.51 1.15 -29.36
N GLU A 64 8.19 2.41 -29.05
CA GLU A 64 8.25 3.51 -30.04
C GLU A 64 9.67 3.70 -30.61
N ASP A 65 10.69 3.63 -29.77
CA ASP A 65 12.10 3.76 -30.16
C ASP A 65 12.52 2.60 -31.09
N VAL A 66 12.12 1.38 -30.77
CA VAL A 66 12.42 0.19 -31.59
C VAL A 66 11.72 0.25 -32.94
N LEU A 67 10.43 0.59 -32.96
CA LEU A 67 9.67 0.77 -34.21
C LEU A 67 10.29 1.85 -35.09
N THR A 68 10.71 2.97 -34.48
CA THR A 68 11.39 4.06 -35.20
C THR A 68 12.73 3.60 -35.80
N ASN A 69 13.50 2.79 -35.08
CA ASN A 69 14.77 2.26 -35.58
C ASN A 69 14.56 1.26 -36.73
N ILE A 70 13.55 0.40 -36.63
CA ILE A 70 13.15 -0.53 -37.70
C ILE A 70 12.72 0.24 -38.95
N GLU A 71 11.91 1.30 -38.80
CA GLU A 71 11.47 2.12 -39.93
C GLU A 71 12.66 2.81 -40.63
N ARG A 72 13.65 3.28 -39.85
CA ARG A 72 14.87 3.92 -40.39
C ARG A 72 15.83 2.95 -41.06
N ASN A 73 15.96 1.73 -40.55
CA ASN A 73 16.83 0.72 -41.12
C ASN A 73 16.23 -0.70 -41.02
N PRO A 74 15.35 -1.07 -41.97
CA PRO A 74 14.62 -2.35 -41.93
C PRO A 74 15.51 -3.60 -42.02
N LEU A 75 16.73 -3.48 -42.56
CA LEU A 75 17.66 -4.61 -42.72
C LEU A 75 18.18 -5.12 -41.38
N GLU A 76 18.17 -4.27 -40.35
CA GLU A 76 18.64 -4.59 -38.98
C GLU A 76 17.49 -5.00 -38.04
N PHE A 77 16.31 -5.35 -38.59
CA PHE A 77 15.11 -5.68 -37.82
C PHE A 77 15.39 -6.64 -36.64
N THR A 78 16.05 -7.77 -36.93
CA THR A 78 16.32 -8.81 -35.94
C THR A 78 17.14 -8.28 -34.78
N LYS A 79 18.15 -7.46 -35.08
CA LYS A 79 19.01 -6.85 -34.07
C LYS A 79 18.22 -5.92 -33.14
N TYR A 80 17.41 -5.03 -33.69
CA TYR A 80 16.61 -4.09 -32.87
C TYR A 80 15.56 -4.82 -32.01
N LEU A 81 15.02 -5.93 -32.52
CA LEU A 81 14.08 -6.75 -31.77
C LEU A 81 14.77 -7.51 -30.62
N GLU A 82 15.95 -8.08 -30.87
CA GLU A 82 16.75 -8.76 -29.83
C GLU A 82 17.17 -7.78 -28.72
N GLU A 83 17.68 -6.59 -29.08
CA GLU A 83 18.02 -5.54 -28.12
C GLU A 83 16.81 -5.13 -27.25
N PHE A 84 15.61 -5.06 -27.85
CA PHE A 84 14.38 -4.77 -27.11
C PHE A 84 14.00 -5.87 -26.12
N ILE A 85 14.05 -7.13 -26.56
CA ILE A 85 13.73 -8.31 -25.74
C ILE A 85 14.71 -8.39 -24.57
N ASP A 86 16.01 -8.27 -24.84
CA ASP A 86 17.05 -8.36 -23.81
C ASP A 86 16.92 -7.24 -22.77
N LYS A 87 16.65 -6.00 -23.22
CA LYS A 87 16.42 -4.86 -22.33
C LYS A 87 15.20 -5.07 -21.43
N ASN A 88 14.17 -5.74 -21.93
CA ASN A 88 12.89 -5.92 -21.25
C ASN A 88 12.67 -7.35 -20.70
N ASP A 89 13.71 -8.19 -20.68
CA ASP A 89 13.60 -9.61 -20.28
C ASP A 89 13.06 -9.78 -18.86
N HIS A 90 13.55 -8.94 -17.94
CA HIS A 90 13.09 -8.86 -16.55
C HIS A 90 11.59 -8.57 -16.40
N PHE A 91 10.94 -8.02 -17.43
CA PHE A 91 9.51 -7.73 -17.47
C PHE A 91 8.74 -8.82 -18.25
N LEU A 92 9.29 -9.29 -19.37
CA LEU A 92 8.62 -10.21 -20.29
C LEU A 92 8.63 -11.66 -19.78
N ASN A 93 9.74 -12.09 -19.18
CA ASN A 93 9.97 -13.50 -18.85
C ASN A 93 10.01 -13.76 -17.35
N ASN A 94 10.20 -12.74 -16.53
CA ASN A 94 10.23 -12.89 -15.08
C ASN A 94 8.80 -12.99 -14.52
N LYS A 95 8.17 -14.15 -14.71
CA LYS A 95 7.08 -14.60 -13.85
C LYS A 95 7.70 -14.91 -12.49
N ASP A 96 7.91 -13.87 -11.69
CA ASP A 96 8.66 -14.00 -10.46
C ASP A 96 7.85 -14.80 -9.43
N GLU A 97 7.99 -16.13 -9.47
CA GLU A 97 7.41 -17.07 -8.51
C GLU A 97 7.83 -16.70 -7.08
N GLN A 98 8.98 -16.01 -6.89
CA GLN A 98 9.39 -15.53 -5.59
C GLN A 98 8.52 -14.36 -5.10
N VAL A 99 8.05 -13.47 -5.98
CA VAL A 99 7.10 -12.42 -5.59
C VAL A 99 5.79 -13.03 -5.12
N LYS A 100 5.34 -14.11 -5.77
CA LYS A 100 4.14 -14.84 -5.35
C LYS A 100 4.34 -15.53 -4.00
N LEU A 101 5.46 -16.23 -3.81
CA LEU A 101 5.81 -16.87 -2.54
C LEU A 101 5.96 -15.86 -1.39
N PHE A 102 6.58 -14.71 -1.66
CA PHE A 102 6.74 -13.63 -0.70
C PHE A 102 5.40 -12.99 -0.32
N LEU A 103 4.51 -12.77 -1.30
CA LEU A 103 3.15 -12.29 -1.04
C LEU A 103 2.36 -13.29 -0.20
N ASP A 104 2.44 -14.58 -0.52
CA ASP A 104 1.79 -15.64 0.24
C ASP A 104 2.34 -15.70 1.68
N GLU A 105 3.66 -15.53 1.88
CA GLU A 105 4.27 -15.47 3.21
C GLU A 105 3.80 -14.25 4.02
N VAL A 106 3.71 -13.08 3.39
CA VAL A 106 3.19 -11.86 4.04
C VAL A 106 1.73 -12.02 4.44
N ILE A 107 0.89 -12.58 3.55
CA ILE A 107 -0.53 -12.83 3.82
C ILE A 107 -0.69 -13.84 4.96
N ASN A 108 0.04 -14.95 4.93
CA ASN A 108 -0.01 -15.99 5.97
C ASN A 108 0.46 -15.48 7.36
N ASN A 109 1.34 -14.49 7.39
CA ASN A 109 1.78 -13.87 8.65
C ASN A 109 0.79 -12.84 9.21
N LEU A 110 -0.15 -12.34 8.40
CA LEU A 110 -1.23 -11.45 8.84
C LEU A 110 -2.45 -12.20 9.41
N GLU A 111 -2.60 -13.49 9.06
CA GLU A 111 -3.69 -14.35 9.55
C GLU A 111 -3.39 -15.03 10.91
N LYS A 112 -2.20 -14.83 11.48
CA LYS A 112 -1.79 -15.30 12.82
C LYS A 112 -1.95 -14.21 13.88
#